data_AF-A0A671KSH3-F1
#
_entry.id   AF-A0A671KSH3-F1
#
_cell.length_a   1.000
_cell.length_b   1.000
_cell.length_c   1.000
_cell.angle_alpha   90.00
_cell.angle_beta   90.00
_cell.angle_gamma   90.00
#
_symmetry.space_group_name_H-M   'P 1'
#
loop_
_entity.id
_entity.type
_entity.pdbx_description
1 polymer ?
#
loop_
_entity_poly.entity_id
_entity_poly.type
_entity_poly.pdbx_seq_one_letter_code
_entity_poly.pdbx_strand_id
1 'polypeptide(L)'
;MKTILLLVFAVLVSSAPAEHNDKNLLGEIIDELDKAVNIFSKENKGNEIFLKKLQMVGCKVFCQAEQELIKKVSGLSGAKFDHLRIDKKLMRTLNMYNKRHVKTCKPADEDQDEILLHAFLKNLLTCVKSAYSHVK
;
A
#
# COMPACT_ATOMS: atom_id res chain seq x y z
N MET A 1 22.01 34.84 45.56
CA MET A 1 21.69 33.42 45.28
C MET A 1 20.77 33.37 44.08
N LYS A 2 21.04 32.47 43.13
CA LYS A 2 20.56 32.47 41.74
C LYS A 2 19.13 31.95 41.62
N THR A 3 18.24 32.70 40.99
CA THR A 3 16.97 32.21 40.44
C THR A 3 17.22 31.62 39.06
N ILE A 4 17.05 30.31 38.92
CA ILE A 4 17.16 29.61 37.64
C ILE A 4 15.78 29.65 36.97
N LEU A 5 15.66 30.48 35.94
CA LEU A 5 14.50 30.55 35.07
C LEU A 5 14.56 29.34 34.11
N LEU A 6 13.70 28.34 34.32
CA LEU A 6 13.57 27.19 33.43
C LEU A 6 12.84 27.62 32.14
N LEU A 7 13.61 27.88 31.09
CA LEU A 7 13.12 28.02 29.73
C LEU A 7 12.71 26.62 29.22
N VAL A 8 11.40 26.35 29.26
CA VAL A 8 10.81 25.19 28.60
C VAL A 8 10.77 25.48 27.10
N PHE A 9 11.74 24.93 26.36
CA PHE A 9 11.71 24.93 24.90
C PHE A 9 10.57 24.00 24.45
N ALA A 10 9.38 24.57 24.23
CA ALA A 10 8.35 23.91 23.45
C ALA A 10 8.84 23.82 22.00
N VAL A 11 9.48 22.70 21.67
CA VAL A 11 9.80 22.35 20.28
C VAL A 11 8.47 22.12 19.58
N LEU A 12 7.97 23.16 18.91
CA LEU A 12 6.87 23.05 17.97
C LEU A 12 7.37 22.20 16.79
N VAL A 13 7.19 20.89 16.90
CA VAL A 13 7.32 19.98 15.76
C VAL A 13 6.18 20.35 14.82
N SER A 14 6.47 21.24 13.86
CA SER A 14 5.59 21.55 12.74
C SER A 14 5.34 20.26 11.98
N SER A 15 4.26 19.57 12.33
CA SER A 15 3.72 18.45 11.58
C SER A 15 3.16 19.06 10.30
N ALA A 16 3.89 18.90 9.19
CA ALA A 16 3.29 19.09 7.88
C ALA A 16 1.98 18.29 7.84
N PRO A 17 0.87 18.85 7.34
CA PRO A 17 -0.43 18.20 7.44
C PRO A 17 -0.35 16.85 6.74
N ALA A 18 -0.60 15.78 7.50
CA ALA A 18 -0.54 14.41 7.00
C ALA A 18 -1.46 14.20 5.78
N GLU A 19 -2.54 14.98 5.67
CA GLU A 19 -3.53 14.93 4.59
C GLU A 19 -2.96 15.22 3.20
N HIS A 20 -2.18 16.29 3.03
CA HIS A 20 -1.56 16.61 1.72
C HIS A 20 -0.58 15.52 1.28
N ASN A 21 0.02 14.85 2.25
CA ASN A 21 0.99 13.80 2.00
C ASN A 21 0.30 12.47 1.67
N ASP A 22 -0.87 12.19 2.23
CA ASP A 22 -1.65 10.98 1.93
C ASP A 22 -2.24 11.00 0.53
N LYS A 23 -2.73 12.16 0.07
CA LYS A 23 -3.19 12.32 -1.33
C LYS A 23 -2.07 12.02 -2.32
N ASN A 24 -0.86 12.50 -2.05
CA ASN A 24 0.32 12.22 -2.88
C ASN A 24 0.69 10.73 -2.86
N LEU A 25 0.74 10.09 -1.68
CA LEU A 25 1.02 8.67 -1.57
C LEU A 25 -0.02 7.81 -2.30
N LEU A 26 -1.30 8.13 -2.16
CA LEU A 26 -2.38 7.44 -2.88
C LEU A 26 -2.26 7.63 -4.38
N GLY A 27 -1.89 8.82 -4.85
CA GLY A 27 -1.60 9.09 -6.27
C GLY A 27 -0.44 8.24 -6.79
N GLU A 28 0.66 8.17 -6.04
CA GLU A 28 1.79 7.30 -6.39
C GLU A 28 1.41 5.81 -6.42
N ILE A 29 0.57 5.36 -5.47
CA ILE A 29 0.07 3.98 -5.47
C ILE A 29 -0.80 3.72 -6.71
N ILE A 30 -1.66 4.67 -7.10
CA ILE A 30 -2.47 4.57 -8.33
C ILE A 30 -1.56 4.42 -9.55
N ASP A 31 -0.54 5.27 -9.71
CA ASP A 31 0.37 5.22 -10.85
C ASP A 31 1.09 3.88 -10.99
N GLU A 32 1.61 3.34 -9.88
CA GLU A 32 2.30 2.05 -9.89
C GLU A 32 1.33 0.88 -10.13
N LEU A 33 0.10 0.94 -9.59
CA LEU A 33 -0.91 -0.08 -9.83
C LEU A 33 -1.45 -0.06 -11.26
N ASP A 34 -1.69 1.11 -11.85
CA ASP A 34 -2.13 1.21 -13.25
C ASP A 34 -1.05 0.66 -14.19
N LYS A 35 0.24 0.92 -13.94
CA LYS A 35 1.34 0.26 -14.68
C LYS A 35 1.31 -1.25 -14.51
N ALA A 36 1.18 -1.73 -13.27
CA ALA A 36 1.16 -3.15 -12.96
C ALA A 36 0.01 -3.88 -13.68
N VAL A 37 -1.22 -3.39 -13.50
CA VAL A 37 -2.43 -3.97 -14.12
C VAL A 37 -2.31 -3.98 -15.64
N ASN A 38 -1.72 -2.95 -16.25
CA ASN A 38 -1.51 -2.89 -17.69
C ASN A 38 -0.51 -3.94 -18.20
N ILE A 39 0.60 -4.16 -17.48
CA ILE A 39 1.58 -5.22 -17.80
C ILE A 39 0.91 -6.59 -17.78
N PHE A 40 0.18 -6.91 -16.71
CA PHE A 40 -0.50 -8.20 -16.58
C PHE A 40 -1.61 -8.41 -17.62
N SER A 41 -2.32 -7.35 -18.00
CA SER A 41 -3.38 -7.45 -19.02
C SER A 41 -2.84 -7.72 -20.42
N LYS A 42 -1.61 -7.28 -20.73
CA LYS A 42 -1.00 -7.44 -22.06
C LYS A 42 -0.19 -8.73 -22.19
N GLU A 43 0.45 -9.17 -21.12
CA GLU A 43 1.45 -10.23 -21.21
C GLU A 43 0.92 -11.62 -20.84
N ASN A 44 -0.30 -11.75 -20.30
CA ASN A 44 -0.83 -13.02 -19.74
C ASN A 44 0.13 -13.67 -18.71
N LYS A 45 1.09 -12.89 -18.20
CA LYS A 45 2.06 -13.26 -17.18
C LYS A 45 1.43 -13.05 -15.81
N GLY A 46 1.88 -13.78 -14.78
CA GLY A 46 1.30 -13.66 -13.43
C GLY A 46 0.01 -14.48 -13.18
N ASN A 47 -0.42 -15.30 -14.14
CA ASN A 47 -1.57 -16.21 -14.01
C ASN A 47 -1.35 -17.40 -13.04
N GLU A 48 -0.19 -17.48 -12.39
CA GLU A 48 0.17 -18.59 -11.49
C GLU A 48 0.34 -18.13 -10.04
N ILE A 49 0.21 -16.83 -9.75
CA ILE A 49 0.40 -16.30 -8.40
C ILE A 49 -0.97 -16.04 -7.78
N PHE A 50 -1.23 -16.72 -6.67
CA PHE A 50 -2.45 -16.62 -5.90
C PHE A 50 -2.18 -15.89 -4.58
N LEU A 51 -3.06 -14.95 -4.26
CA LEU A 51 -3.06 -14.17 -3.03
C LEU A 51 -4.44 -14.24 -2.39
N LYS A 52 -4.48 -14.06 -1.06
CA LYS A 52 -5.75 -13.99 -0.33
C LYS A 52 -6.56 -12.79 -0.81
N LYS A 53 -7.85 -13.03 -1.08
CA LYS A 53 -8.80 -12.04 -1.58
C LYS A 53 -8.92 -10.89 -0.60
N LEU A 54 -8.77 -9.67 -1.09
CA LEU A 54 -8.95 -8.46 -0.29
C LEU A 54 -10.38 -8.36 0.24
N GLN A 55 -10.51 -8.02 1.54
CA GLN A 55 -11.79 -7.67 2.13
C GLN A 55 -12.25 -6.29 1.66
N MET A 56 -12.94 -6.24 0.52
CA MET A 56 -13.31 -4.98 -0.15
C MET A 56 -14.30 -4.09 0.62
N VAL A 57 -14.85 -4.55 1.75
CA VAL A 57 -15.82 -3.78 2.55
C VAL A 57 -15.16 -2.52 3.13
N GLY A 58 -15.61 -1.36 2.65
CA GLY A 58 -15.10 -0.06 3.09
C GLY A 58 -13.64 0.22 2.70
N CYS A 59 -13.06 -0.57 1.78
CA CYS A 59 -11.71 -0.39 1.24
C CYS A 59 -10.58 -0.24 2.28
N LYS A 60 -10.73 -0.87 3.45
CA LYS A 60 -9.68 -0.97 4.48
C LYS A 60 -8.70 -2.09 4.16
N VAL A 61 -8.18 -2.11 2.93
CA VAL A 61 -7.46 -3.25 2.35
C VAL A 61 -5.95 -3.06 2.25
N PHE A 62 -5.43 -1.85 2.51
CA PHE A 62 -4.05 -1.47 2.23
C PHE A 62 -3.00 -2.28 3.02
N CYS A 63 -3.28 -2.58 4.29
CA CYS A 63 -2.38 -3.38 5.12
C CYS A 63 -2.39 -4.86 4.71
N GLN A 64 -3.58 -5.45 4.51
CA GLN A 64 -3.71 -6.80 3.96
C GLN A 64 -2.96 -6.91 2.62
N ALA A 65 -3.12 -5.88 1.77
CA ALA A 65 -2.50 -5.85 0.48
C ALA A 65 -0.96 -5.83 0.54
N GLU A 66 -0.40 -4.98 1.39
CA GLU A 66 1.05 -4.94 1.63
C GLU A 66 1.57 -6.30 2.11
N GLN A 67 0.90 -6.92 3.09
CA GLN A 67 1.34 -8.20 3.65
C GLN A 67 1.32 -9.33 2.63
N GLU A 68 0.25 -9.44 1.84
CA GLU A 68 0.13 -10.46 0.81
C GLU A 68 1.17 -10.26 -0.31
N LEU A 69 1.41 -9.02 -0.73
CA LEU A 69 2.47 -8.71 -1.72
C LEU A 69 3.87 -9.03 -1.19
N ILE A 70 4.17 -8.70 0.06
CA ILE A 70 5.45 -9.06 0.70
C ILE A 70 5.60 -10.59 0.76
N LYS A 71 4.57 -11.30 1.20
CA LYS A 71 4.60 -12.75 1.43
C LYS A 71 4.70 -13.54 0.12
N LYS A 72 3.97 -13.12 -0.93
CA LYS A 72 3.78 -13.91 -2.14
C LYS A 72 4.56 -13.40 -3.36
N VAL A 73 4.95 -12.11 -3.38
CA VAL A 73 5.56 -11.49 -4.56
C VAL A 73 7.00 -11.04 -4.30
N SER A 74 7.29 -10.41 -3.16
CA SER A 74 8.61 -9.77 -2.89
C SER A 74 9.81 -10.73 -2.93
N GLY A 75 9.60 -12.03 -2.74
CA GLY A 75 10.66 -13.05 -2.77
C GLY A 75 10.82 -13.77 -4.11
N LEU A 76 9.94 -13.50 -5.08
CA LEU A 76 9.98 -14.17 -6.37
C LEU A 76 11.16 -13.64 -7.21
N SER A 77 11.97 -14.55 -7.74
CA SER A 77 13.19 -14.23 -8.47
C SER A 77 13.36 -15.06 -9.75
N GLY A 78 14.09 -14.51 -10.72
CA GLY A 78 14.35 -15.11 -12.02
C GLY A 78 13.64 -14.39 -13.18
N ALA A 79 14.12 -14.62 -14.41
CA ALA A 79 13.69 -13.90 -15.61
C ALA A 79 12.17 -13.94 -15.84
N LYS A 80 11.52 -15.06 -15.48
CA LYS A 80 10.06 -15.20 -15.58
C LYS A 80 9.29 -14.24 -14.67
N PHE A 81 9.91 -13.71 -13.61
CA PHE A 81 9.30 -12.82 -12.63
C PHE A 81 9.85 -11.39 -12.69
N ASP A 82 10.72 -11.04 -13.66
CA ASP A 82 11.28 -9.68 -13.72
C ASP A 82 10.20 -8.61 -13.94
N HIS A 83 9.10 -8.97 -14.60
CA HIS A 83 7.92 -8.12 -14.75
C HIS A 83 7.18 -7.86 -13.43
N LEU A 84 7.46 -8.61 -12.35
CA LEU A 84 6.90 -8.42 -11.01
C LEU A 84 7.72 -7.44 -10.16
N ARG A 85 8.87 -6.95 -10.66
CA ARG A 85 9.68 -5.92 -9.99
C ARG A 85 9.02 -4.54 -9.89
N ILE A 86 7.77 -4.43 -10.32
CA ILE A 86 6.80 -3.38 -9.97
C ILE A 86 6.65 -3.26 -8.44
N ASP A 87 7.06 -4.29 -7.70
CA ASP A 87 6.95 -4.44 -6.26
C ASP A 87 7.70 -3.37 -5.44
N LYS A 88 8.92 -2.96 -5.77
CA LYS A 88 9.72 -2.18 -4.81
C LYS A 88 9.13 -0.81 -4.51
N LYS A 89 8.66 -0.10 -5.54
CA LYS A 89 8.07 1.23 -5.33
C LYS A 89 6.66 1.11 -4.76
N LEU A 90 5.82 0.24 -5.34
CA LEU A 90 4.46 0.00 -4.85
C LEU A 90 4.46 -0.43 -3.36
N MET A 91 5.26 -1.42 -2.99
CA MET A 91 5.36 -1.89 -1.60
C MET A 91 5.92 -0.82 -0.67
N ARG A 92 6.92 -0.04 -1.11
CA ARG A 92 7.46 1.05 -0.30
C ARG A 92 6.42 2.14 -0.05
N THR A 93 5.68 2.54 -1.07
CA THR A 93 4.65 3.59 -0.94
C THR A 93 3.47 3.08 -0.11
N LEU A 94 3.05 1.81 -0.29
CA LEU A 94 2.05 1.15 0.58
C LEU A 94 2.49 1.13 2.04
N ASN A 95 3.73 0.75 2.34
CA ASN A 95 4.29 0.77 3.69
C ASN A 95 4.26 2.18 4.31
N MET A 96 4.68 3.19 3.54
CA MET A 96 4.64 4.58 3.99
C MET A 96 3.23 5.06 4.33
N TYR A 97 2.24 4.68 3.50
CA TYR A 97 0.84 4.95 3.77
C TYR A 97 0.37 4.21 5.03
N ASN A 98 0.62 2.91 5.12
CA ASN A 98 0.19 2.08 6.25
C ASN A 98 0.79 2.51 7.60
N LYS A 99 2.05 3.00 7.62
CA LYS A 99 2.67 3.60 8.82
C LYS A 99 1.92 4.80 9.38
N ARG A 100 1.12 5.50 8.56
CA ARG A 100 0.26 6.61 9.01
C ARG A 100 -1.13 6.13 9.42
N HIS A 101 -1.53 4.95 8.96
CA HIS A 101 -2.87 4.38 9.12
C HIS A 101 -2.88 3.10 9.98
N VAL A 102 -1.90 2.92 10.88
CA VAL A 102 -1.63 1.67 11.65
C VAL A 102 -2.87 1.07 12.32
N LYS A 103 -3.81 1.91 12.80
CA LYS A 103 -5.05 1.45 13.46
C LYS A 103 -5.99 0.66 12.53
N THR A 104 -5.80 0.74 11.22
CA THR A 104 -6.60 0.03 10.21
C THR A 104 -5.95 -1.27 9.73
N CYS A 105 -4.80 -1.64 10.30
CA CYS A 105 -4.03 -2.79 9.87
C CYS A 105 -4.55 -4.07 10.52
N LYS A 106 -5.22 -4.91 9.72
CA LYS A 106 -5.60 -6.26 10.09
C LYS A 106 -5.01 -7.24 9.07
N PRO A 107 -4.46 -8.39 9.52
CA PRO A 107 -4.01 -9.42 8.61
C PRO A 107 -5.18 -10.06 7.85
N ALA A 108 -4.89 -10.72 6.73
CA ALA A 108 -5.86 -11.59 6.07
C ALA A 108 -6.26 -12.74 7.01
N ASP A 109 -7.54 -13.10 7.03
CA ASP A 109 -7.96 -14.36 7.68
C ASP A 109 -7.46 -15.54 6.84
N GLU A 110 -6.99 -16.59 7.51
CA GLU A 110 -6.39 -17.75 6.85
C GLU A 110 -7.37 -18.49 5.93
N ASP A 111 -8.66 -18.41 6.24
CA ASP A 111 -9.75 -19.07 5.50
C ASP A 111 -10.27 -18.24 4.30
N GLN A 112 -9.67 -17.09 3.99
CA GLN A 112 -10.10 -16.29 2.84
C GLN A 112 -9.79 -17.02 1.52
N ASP A 113 -10.73 -16.92 0.57
CA ASP A 113 -10.53 -17.37 -0.81
C ASP A 113 -9.28 -16.76 -1.42
N GLU A 114 -8.62 -17.50 -2.30
CA GLU A 114 -7.50 -17.00 -3.08
C GLU A 114 -7.96 -16.49 -4.45
N ILE A 115 -7.30 -15.44 -4.94
CA ILE A 115 -7.50 -14.87 -6.27
C ILE A 115 -6.16 -14.66 -6.95
N LEU A 116 -6.18 -14.60 -8.29
CA LEU A 116 -4.99 -14.30 -9.08
C LEU A 116 -4.44 -12.90 -8.79
N LEU A 117 -3.11 -12.75 -8.86
CA LEU A 117 -2.41 -11.49 -8.64
C LEU A 117 -2.99 -10.34 -9.48
N HIS A 118 -3.32 -10.59 -10.74
CA HIS A 118 -3.93 -9.55 -11.58
C HIS A 118 -5.27 -9.05 -11.03
N ALA A 119 -6.15 -9.97 -10.62
CA ALA A 119 -7.43 -9.63 -10.01
C ALA A 119 -7.24 -8.92 -8.67
N PHE A 120 -6.26 -9.37 -7.88
CA PHE A 120 -5.88 -8.73 -6.63
C PHE A 120 -5.45 -7.27 -6.84
N LEU A 121 -4.55 -7.00 -7.79
CA LEU A 121 -4.07 -5.66 -8.09
C LEU A 121 -5.17 -4.74 -8.63
N LYS A 122 -6.11 -5.27 -9.44
CA LYS A 122 -7.31 -4.54 -9.89
C LYS A 122 -8.22 -4.15 -8.73
N ASN A 123 -8.45 -5.08 -7.80
CA ASN A 123 -9.25 -4.83 -6.60
C ASN A 123 -8.59 -3.76 -5.72
N LEU A 124 -7.27 -3.88 -5.50
CA LEU A 124 -6.51 -2.88 -4.75
C LEU A 124 -6.60 -1.49 -5.42
N LEU A 125 -6.38 -1.40 -6.73
CA LEU A 125 -6.48 -0.17 -7.50
C LEU A 125 -7.85 0.50 -7.34
N THR A 126 -8.93 -0.29 -7.38
CA THR A 126 -10.29 0.20 -7.17
C THR A 126 -10.42 0.86 -5.79
N CYS A 127 -9.87 0.24 -4.76
CA CYS A 127 -9.90 0.79 -3.42
C CYS A 127 -9.01 2.02 -3.24
N VAL A 128 -7.84 2.06 -3.87
CA VAL A 128 -6.95 3.24 -3.81
C VAL A 128 -7.59 4.43 -4.51
N LYS A 129 -8.21 4.23 -5.69
CA LYS A 129 -8.96 5.28 -6.40
C LYS A 129 -10.12 5.81 -5.57
N SER A 130 -10.86 4.91 -4.91
CA SER A 130 -11.90 5.30 -3.97
C SER A 130 -11.32 6.14 -2.82
N ALA A 131 -10.29 5.66 -2.12
CA ALA A 131 -9.66 6.40 -1.04
C ALA A 131 -9.14 7.78 -1.48
N TYR A 132 -8.47 7.85 -2.63
CA TYR A 132 -7.94 9.10 -3.21
C TYR A 132 -9.05 10.13 -3.44
N SER A 133 -10.21 9.71 -3.96
CA SER A 133 -11.35 10.61 -4.20
C SER A 133 -11.96 11.20 -2.93
N HIS A 134 -11.76 10.56 -1.78
CA HIS A 134 -12.26 11.03 -0.48
C HIS A 134 -11.26 11.92 0.27
N VAL A 135 -9.99 11.99 -0.16
CA VAL A 135 -9.01 12.94 0.41
C VAL A 135 -9.22 14.30 -0.26
N LYS A 136 -9.59 15.31 0.53
CA LYS A 136 -9.81 16.68 0.07
C LYS A 136 -8.49 17.32 -0.38
#